data_AF-A0A093QWC6-F1
#
_entry.id   AF-A0A093QWC6-F1
#
_cell.length_a   1.000
_cell.length_b   1.000
_cell.length_c   1.000
_cell.angle_alpha   90.00
_cell.angle_beta   90.00
_cell.angle_gamma   90.00
#
_symmetry.space_group_name_H-M   'P 1'
#
loop_
_entity.id
_entity.type
_entity.pdbx_description
1 polymer ?
#
loop_
_entity_poly.entity_id
_entity_poly.type
_entity_poly.pdbx_seq_one_letter_code
_entity_poly.pdbx_strand_id
1 'polypeptide(L)' 'INDFSYLHTNCFELSIYVGCDKYPHESELPEEWENNRESLIVFMEQVFHR' A
#
# COMPACT_ATOMS: atom_id res chain seq x y z
N ILE A 1 15.35 1.64 2.09
CA ILE A 1 15.05 0.36 1.39
C ILE A 1 14.39 0.63 0.05
N ASN A 2 13.39 1.53 -0.01
CA ASN A 2 12.73 1.91 -1.26
C ASN A 2 13.73 2.39 -2.36
N ASP A 3 14.71 3.23 -2.00
CA ASP A 3 15.75 3.71 -2.93
C ASP A 3 16.56 2.58 -3.60
N PHE A 4 16.72 1.44 -2.92
CA PHE A 4 17.44 0.31 -3.51
C PHE A 4 16.64 -0.30 -4.66
N SER A 5 15.36 -0.57 -4.44
CA SER A 5 14.45 -1.11 -5.47
C SER A 5 14.37 -0.18 -6.67
N TYR A 6 14.28 1.14 -6.44
CA TYR A 6 14.27 2.12 -7.53
C TYR A 6 15.58 2.16 -8.33
N LEU A 7 16.75 2.12 -7.67
CA LEU A 7 18.04 2.29 -8.33
C LEU A 7 18.62 1.00 -8.94
N HIS A 8 18.29 -0.16 -8.35
CA HIS A 8 18.96 -1.43 -8.67
C HIS A 8 18.02 -2.48 -9.26
N THR A 9 16.74 -2.15 -9.45
CA THR A 9 15.74 -3.03 -10.07
C THR A 9 14.85 -2.23 -11.03
N ASN A 10 13.97 -2.91 -11.77
CA ASN A 10 12.93 -2.26 -12.59
C ASN A 10 11.58 -2.14 -11.85
N CYS A 11 11.60 -2.08 -10.52
CA CYS A 11 10.41 -2.02 -9.69
C CYS A 11 10.20 -0.62 -9.12
N PHE A 12 9.02 -0.05 -9.35
CA PHE A 12 8.58 1.20 -8.71
C PHE A 12 7.88 0.89 -7.39
N GLU A 13 8.68 0.61 -6.36
CA GLU A 13 8.21 0.35 -5.01
C GLU A 13 7.72 1.64 -4.34
N LEU A 14 6.61 1.56 -3.60
CA LEU A 14 6.12 2.64 -2.74
C LEU A 14 5.95 2.11 -1.31
N SER A 15 6.28 2.96 -0.34
CA SER A 15 6.01 2.68 1.07
C SER A 15 4.72 3.40 1.48
N ILE A 16 3.69 2.64 1.86
CA ILE A 16 2.36 3.16 2.19
C ILE A 16 2.12 2.97 3.69
N TYR A 17 1.63 4.03 4.35
CA TYR A 17 1.15 3.99 5.72
C TYR A 17 -0.38 4.02 5.68
N VAL A 18 -1.01 2.93 6.11
CA VAL A 18 -2.46 2.69 5.96
C VAL A 18 -3.29 3.11 7.17
N GLY A 19 -2.63 3.53 8.26
CA GLY A 19 -3.28 3.94 9.50
C GLY A 19 -2.32 4.69 10.44
N CYS A 20 -2.89 5.29 11.49
CA CYS A 20 -2.14 6.05 12.50
C CYS A 20 -1.58 5.19 13.63
N ASP A 21 -2.31 4.13 14.02
CA ASP A 21 -1.85 3.20 15.04
C ASP A 21 -0.95 2.13 14.42
N LYS A 22 0.18 1.90 15.07
CA LYS A 22 1.13 0.86 14.68
C LYS A 22 0.61 -0.54 15.01
N TYR A 23 -0.23 -0.67 16.04
CA TYR A 23 -0.76 -1.94 16.52
C TYR A 23 -2.26 -1.85 16.81
N PRO A 24 -3.10 -1.66 15.78
CA PRO A 24 -4.55 -1.59 15.94
C PRO A 24 -5.11 -2.88 16.56
N HIS A 25 -6.22 -2.76 17.28
CA HIS A 25 -6.91 -3.91 17.85
C HIS A 25 -7.59 -4.74 16.75
N GLU A 26 -7.79 -6.05 17.01
CA GLU A 26 -8.42 -6.97 16.03
C GLU A 26 -9.78 -6.47 15.53
N SER A 27 -10.55 -5.81 16.40
CA SER A 27 -11.86 -5.25 16.08
C SER A 27 -11.81 -4.12 15.04
N GLU A 28 -10.67 -3.44 14.88
CA GLU A 28 -10.48 -2.30 13.98
C GLU A 28 -10.02 -2.77 12.58
N LEU A 29 -9.42 -3.95 12.47
CA LEU A 29 -8.89 -4.48 11.22
C LEU A 29 -9.91 -4.56 10.06
N PRO A 30 -11.19 -4.93 10.28
CA PRO A 30 -12.18 -4.95 9.20
C PRO A 30 -12.46 -3.55 8.62
N GLU A 31 -12.48 -2.53 9.48
CA GLU A 31 -12.71 -1.14 9.06
C GLU A 31 -11.49 -0.58 8.34
N GLU A 32 -10.29 -0.81 8.87
CA GLU A 32 -9.03 -0.44 8.22
C GLU A 32 -8.88 -1.07 6.83
N TRP A 33 -9.33 -2.33 6.67
CA TRP A 33 -9.39 -2.97 5.36
C TRP A 33 -10.35 -2.24 4.42
N GLU A 34 -11.58 -1.96 4.86
CA GLU A 34 -12.57 -1.28 4.02
C GLU A 34 -12.09 0.10 3.58
N ASN A 35 -11.47 0.86 4.50
CA ASN A 35 -10.96 2.21 4.25
C ASN A 35 -9.84 2.24 3.20
N ASN A 36 -9.01 1.19 3.11
CA ASN A 36 -7.85 1.16 2.23
C ASN A 36 -8.05 0.31 0.96
N ARG A 37 -9.05 -0.59 0.93
CA ARG A 37 -9.20 -1.61 -0.13
C ARG A 37 -9.25 -1.01 -1.53
N GLU A 38 -10.13 -0.04 -1.76
CA GLU A 38 -10.32 0.53 -3.10
C GLU A 38 -9.05 1.23 -3.59
N SER A 39 -8.41 2.04 -2.74
CA SER A 39 -7.17 2.73 -3.09
C SER A 39 -6.03 1.76 -3.42
N LEU A 40 -5.91 0.66 -2.69
CA LEU A 40 -4.90 -0.37 -2.97
C LEU A 40 -5.18 -1.12 -4.28
N ILE A 41 -6.44 -1.39 -4.60
CA ILE A 41 -6.82 -2.01 -5.88
C ILE A 41 -6.49 -1.07 -7.05
N VAL A 42 -6.93 0.19 -6.97
CA VAL A 42 -6.65 1.21 -8.00
C VAL A 42 -5.15 1.42 -8.19
N PHE A 43 -4.36 1.36 -7.10
CA PHE A 43 -2.91 1.42 -7.17
C PHE A 43 -2.32 0.26 -7.99
N MET A 44 -2.75 -0.98 -7.74
CA MET A 44 -2.30 -2.14 -8.52
C MET A 44 -2.69 -2.06 -9.99
N GLU A 45 -3.85 -1.48 -10.30
CA GLU A 45 -4.32 -1.27 -11.67
C GLU A 45 -3.45 -0.25 -12.46
N GLN A 46 -2.71 0.63 -11.78
CA GLN A 46 -1.82 1.60 -12.46
C GLN A 46 -0.72 0.93 -13.30
N VAL A 47 -0.37 -0.33 -13.02
CA VAL A 47 0.60 -1.08 -13.83
C VAL A 47 0.07 -1.35 -15.25
N PHE A 48 -1.25 -1.39 -15.42
CA PHE A 48 -1.91 -1.73 -16.68
C PHE A 48 -2.58 -0.54 -17.38
N HIS A 49 -2.73 0.60 -16.70
CA HIS A 49 -3.27 1.81 -17.31
C HIS A 49 -2.28 2.41 -18.33
N ARG A 50 -2.69 2.38 -19.60
CA ARG A 50 -2.08 3.15 -20.70
C ARG A 50 -2.64 4.56 -20.76
#